data_AF-A0A8U0I0X1-F1
#
_entry.id   AF-A0A8U0I0X1-F1
#
_cell.length_a   1.000
_cell.length_b   1.000
_cell.length_c   1.000
_cell.angle_alpha   90.00
_cell.angle_beta   90.00
_cell.angle_gamma   90.00
#
_symmetry.space_group_name_H-M   'P 1'
#
loop_
_entity.id
_entity.type
_entity.pdbx_description
1 polymer ?
#
loop_
_entity_poly.entity_id
_entity_poly.type
_entity_poly.pdbx_seq_one_letter_code
_entity_poly.pdbx_strand_id
1 'polypeptide(L)'
;MNREDLGTTLRLLNRERGTADALPKKSLHKLLYRIDVKSAERNLDISIPYYWYLFGTVSPATPSTVPSASINEPELEDRLRSVVSDALSEYYEHGLEWLTDRMYDDAPYQVQRDFRELDKKIRTLHTEYHDFFEVDPSRESVLSSVHDTFESFPNDRFPEYDRPLIKWYNAVTRELHSHSPDPSRLMTVNVTFWRIFALELAQRHAQGMSPEEVRGNLGILV
;
A
#
# COMPACT_ATOMS: atom_id res chain seq x y z
N MET A 1 -21.21 6.51 6.93
CA MET A 1 -19.79 6.60 7.33
C MET A 1 -19.49 5.35 8.16
N ASN A 2 -18.86 4.33 7.57
CA ASN A 2 -18.65 2.98 8.15
C ASN A 2 -17.55 2.91 9.23
N ARG A 3 -17.50 3.91 10.12
CA ARG A 3 -16.57 3.88 11.27
C ARG A 3 -16.90 2.77 12.26
N GLU A 4 -18.13 2.28 12.25
CA GLU A 4 -18.59 1.14 13.06
C GLU A 4 -17.97 -0.18 12.60
N ASP A 5 -17.97 -0.45 11.30
CA ASP A 5 -17.33 -1.63 10.68
C ASP A 5 -15.82 -1.66 10.94
N LEU A 6 -15.15 -0.52 10.73
CA LEU A 6 -13.73 -0.39 11.03
C LEU A 6 -13.46 -0.61 12.51
N GLY A 7 -14.25 -0.01 13.40
CA GLY A 7 -14.10 -0.16 14.84
C GLY A 7 -14.29 -1.60 15.30
N THR A 8 -15.29 -2.29 14.77
CA THR A 8 -15.55 -3.69 15.10
C THR A 8 -14.47 -4.61 14.56
N THR A 9 -14.03 -4.38 13.33
CA THR A 9 -12.91 -5.13 12.74
C THR A 9 -11.65 -4.97 13.58
N LEU A 10 -11.32 -3.74 14.02
CA LEU A 10 -10.15 -3.48 14.87
C LEU A 10 -10.26 -4.17 16.23
N ARG A 11 -11.45 -4.20 16.84
CA ARG A 11 -11.68 -4.95 18.08
C ARG A 11 -11.46 -6.43 17.89
N LEU A 12 -12.07 -7.03 16.86
CA LEU A 12 -11.92 -8.45 16.57
C LEU A 12 -10.46 -8.78 16.28
N LEU A 13 -9.78 -7.98 15.45
CA LEU A 13 -8.35 -8.15 15.16
C LEU A 13 -7.50 -8.13 16.43
N ASN A 14 -7.77 -7.21 17.35
CA ASN A 14 -7.08 -7.14 18.64
C ASN A 14 -7.40 -8.31 19.57
N ARG A 15 -8.64 -8.81 19.55
CA ARG A 15 -9.04 -9.98 20.32
C ARG A 15 -8.37 -11.25 19.79
N GLU A 16 -8.42 -11.47 18.48
CA GLU A 16 -7.92 -12.67 17.82
C GLU A 16 -6.38 -12.75 17.82
N ARG A 17 -5.65 -11.62 17.76
CA ARG A 17 -4.18 -11.65 17.86
C ARG A 17 -3.65 -11.96 19.26
N GLY A 18 -4.49 -11.86 20.29
CA GLY A 18 -4.09 -12.04 21.69
C GLY A 18 -3.11 -10.96 22.22
N THR A 19 -2.31 -11.32 23.22
CA THR A 19 -1.40 -10.41 23.94
C THR A 19 -0.06 -10.16 23.24
N ALA A 20 0.06 -10.48 21.95
CA ALA A 20 1.27 -10.22 21.18
C ALA A 20 1.55 -8.71 21.08
N ASP A 21 2.80 -8.36 20.75
CA ASP A 21 3.24 -7.00 20.50
C ASP A 21 2.28 -6.26 19.54
N ALA A 22 2.22 -4.93 19.68
CA ALA A 22 1.41 -4.11 18.80
C ALA A 22 1.81 -4.34 17.33
N LEU A 23 0.82 -4.59 16.47
CA LEU A 23 1.06 -4.74 15.04
C LEU A 23 1.77 -3.49 14.49
N PRO A 24 2.86 -3.64 13.72
CA PRO A 24 3.44 -2.52 12.99
C PRO A 24 2.37 -1.84 12.14
N LYS A 25 2.41 -0.50 12.07
CA LYS A 25 1.41 0.30 11.35
C LYS A 25 1.20 -0.17 9.91
N LYS A 26 2.27 -0.55 9.21
CA LYS A 26 2.20 -1.12 7.86
C LYS A 26 1.39 -2.41 7.83
N SER A 27 1.68 -3.37 8.73
CA SER A 27 0.94 -4.62 8.84
C SER A 27 -0.55 -4.40 9.12
N LEU A 28 -0.88 -3.43 9.99
CA LEU A 28 -2.27 -3.08 10.27
C LEU A 28 -3.03 -2.65 9.02
N HIS A 29 -2.46 -1.78 8.19
CA HIS A 29 -3.11 -1.33 6.95
C HIS A 29 -3.35 -2.49 5.97
N LYS A 30 -2.36 -3.38 5.82
CA LYS A 30 -2.48 -4.54 4.91
C LYS A 30 -3.49 -5.56 5.40
N LEU A 31 -3.52 -5.83 6.71
CA LEU A 31 -4.50 -6.72 7.33
C LEU A 31 -5.92 -6.18 7.20
N LEU A 32 -6.14 -4.89 7.44
CA LEU A 32 -7.45 -4.26 7.28
C LEU A 32 -7.97 -4.36 5.85
N TYR A 33 -7.12 -4.08 4.87
CA TYR A 33 -7.47 -4.27 3.47
C TYR A 33 -7.77 -5.74 3.14
N ARG A 34 -6.96 -6.69 3.64
CA ARG A 34 -7.19 -8.12 3.41
C ARG A 34 -8.52 -8.60 4.02
N ILE A 35 -8.89 -8.08 5.19
CA ILE A 35 -10.18 -8.36 5.83
C ILE A 35 -11.32 -7.80 4.98
N ASP A 36 -11.19 -6.60 4.40
CA ASP A 36 -12.19 -6.03 3.51
C ASP A 36 -12.43 -6.93 2.29
N VAL A 37 -11.36 -7.32 1.59
CA VAL A 37 -11.40 -8.22 0.44
C VAL A 37 -12.07 -9.54 0.79
N LYS A 38 -11.63 -10.20 1.88
CA LYS A 38 -12.22 -11.47 2.33
C LYS A 38 -13.68 -11.33 2.77
N SER A 39 -14.05 -10.18 3.33
CA SER A 39 -15.44 -9.89 3.72
C SER A 39 -16.32 -9.80 2.48
N ALA A 40 -15.85 -9.11 1.43
CA ALA A 40 -16.52 -9.07 0.14
C ALA A 40 -16.62 -10.46 -0.52
N GLU A 41 -15.53 -11.25 -0.51
CA GLU A 41 -15.53 -12.65 -1.02
C GLU A 41 -16.60 -13.53 -0.33
N ARG A 42 -16.91 -13.25 0.95
CA ARG A 42 -17.90 -13.98 1.75
C ARG A 42 -19.27 -13.31 1.80
N ASN A 43 -19.50 -12.28 0.98
CA ASN A 43 -20.73 -11.49 0.97
C ASN A 43 -21.12 -11.02 2.38
N LEU A 44 -20.16 -10.49 3.13
CA LEU A 44 -20.41 -9.77 4.36
C LEU A 44 -20.65 -8.30 4.02
N ASP A 45 -21.71 -7.73 4.58
CA ASP A 45 -22.00 -6.29 4.47
C ASP A 45 -21.12 -5.52 5.46
N ILE A 46 -19.81 -5.53 5.17
CA ILE A 46 -18.77 -4.84 5.92
C ILE A 46 -17.93 -4.08 4.90
N SER A 47 -17.71 -2.79 5.15
CA SER A 47 -16.80 -2.00 4.33
C SER A 47 -15.83 -1.22 5.20
N ILE A 48 -14.55 -1.55 5.04
CA ILE A 48 -13.43 -0.93 5.74
C ILE A 48 -12.86 0.18 4.84
N PRO A 49 -12.76 1.43 5.34
CA PRO A 49 -12.21 2.50 4.54
C PRO A 49 -10.71 2.29 4.27
N TYR A 50 -10.29 2.46 3.02
CA TYR A 50 -8.89 2.48 2.61
C TYR A 50 -8.66 3.36 1.38
N TYR A 51 -7.41 3.73 1.12
CA TYR A 51 -6.97 4.38 -0.12
C TYR A 51 -5.60 3.82 -0.55
N TRP A 52 -5.28 3.91 -1.83
CA TRP A 52 -4.00 3.48 -2.39
C TRP A 52 -2.96 4.59 -2.33
N TYR A 53 -1.84 4.38 -1.62
CA TYR A 53 -0.79 5.39 -1.52
C TYR A 53 0.62 4.79 -1.46
N LEU A 54 1.43 5.15 -2.46
CA LEU A 54 2.80 4.66 -2.66
C LEU A 54 2.86 3.13 -2.58
N PHE A 55 3.20 2.60 -1.41
CA PHE A 55 3.48 1.19 -1.16
C PHE A 55 2.22 0.38 -0.82
N GLY A 56 1.10 0.73 -1.46
CA GLY A 56 -0.19 0.03 -1.40
C GLY A 56 -1.25 0.70 -0.54
N THR A 57 -2.21 -0.09 -0.04
CA THR A 57 -3.35 0.43 0.70
C THR A 57 -3.01 0.94 2.10
N VAL A 58 -3.75 1.97 2.51
CA VAL A 58 -3.70 2.64 3.81
C VAL A 58 -5.12 2.82 4.31
N SER A 59 -5.37 2.41 5.56
CA SER A 59 -6.65 2.62 6.25
C SER A 59 -6.50 3.72 7.30
N PRO A 60 -7.56 4.47 7.65
CA PRO A 60 -7.52 5.55 8.64
C PRO A 60 -7.39 5.05 10.10
N ALA A 61 -6.96 3.81 10.29
CA ALA A 61 -6.74 3.21 11.60
C ALA A 61 -5.39 3.63 12.18
N THR A 62 -5.41 3.98 13.47
CA THR A 62 -4.20 4.02 14.31
C THR A 62 -4.18 2.81 15.24
N PRO A 63 -3.00 2.33 15.67
CA PRO A 63 -2.91 1.24 16.65
C PRO A 63 -3.70 1.51 17.96
N SER A 64 -4.02 2.78 18.22
CA SER A 64 -4.73 3.27 19.40
C SER A 64 -6.24 3.45 19.20
N THR A 65 -6.75 3.34 17.97
CA THR A 65 -8.20 3.47 17.70
C THR A 65 -8.88 2.13 17.96
N VAL A 66 -9.29 1.87 19.20
CA VAL A 66 -10.30 0.84 19.48
C VAL A 66 -11.56 1.56 19.97
N PRO A 67 -12.50 1.89 19.08
CA PRO A 67 -13.82 2.33 19.52
C PRO A 67 -14.54 1.16 20.19
N SER A 68 -15.30 1.45 21.24
CA SER A 68 -16.15 0.47 21.96
C SER A 68 -17.36 -0.03 21.16
N ALA A 69 -17.47 0.27 19.86
CA ALA A 69 -18.70 0.08 19.08
C ALA A 69 -19.00 -1.40 18.83
N SER A 70 -20.08 -1.91 19.43
CA SER A 70 -20.62 -3.26 19.29
C SER A 70 -21.30 -3.44 17.93
N ILE A 71 -21.02 -4.53 17.21
CA ILE A 71 -22.00 -5.05 16.26
C ILE A 71 -23.03 -5.79 17.13
N ASN A 72 -24.27 -5.31 17.15
CA ASN A 72 -25.35 -5.94 17.93
C ASN A 72 -25.96 -7.17 17.21
N GLU A 73 -25.26 -7.71 16.21
CA GLU A 73 -25.66 -8.88 15.43
C GLU A 73 -24.65 -10.03 15.63
N PRO A 74 -24.93 -10.97 16.55
CA PRO A 74 -24.01 -12.06 16.88
C PRO A 74 -23.57 -12.90 15.65
N GLU A 75 -24.49 -13.13 14.70
CA GLU A 75 -24.19 -13.90 13.48
C GLU A 75 -23.19 -13.18 12.57
N LEU A 76 -23.31 -11.86 12.42
CA LEU A 76 -22.37 -11.05 11.64
C LEU A 76 -21.01 -10.99 12.34
N GLU A 77 -20.99 -10.84 13.67
CA GLU A 77 -19.75 -10.84 14.45
C GLU A 77 -18.99 -12.17 14.30
N ASP A 78 -19.66 -13.31 14.41
CA ASP A 78 -19.01 -14.62 14.29
C ASP A 78 -18.47 -14.87 12.87
N ARG A 79 -19.22 -14.47 11.83
CA ARG A 79 -18.74 -14.56 10.44
C ARG A 79 -17.53 -13.64 10.19
N LEU A 80 -17.58 -12.41 10.70
CA LEU A 80 -16.46 -11.47 10.59
C LEU A 80 -15.25 -11.93 11.41
N ARG A 81 -15.48 -12.52 12.60
CA ARG A 81 -14.41 -13.12 13.41
C ARG A 81 -13.68 -14.20 12.62
N SER A 82 -14.40 -15.09 11.93
CA SER A 82 -13.77 -16.07 11.04
C SER A 82 -12.92 -15.42 9.94
N VAL A 83 -13.39 -14.34 9.31
CA VAL A 83 -12.59 -13.61 8.31
C VAL A 83 -11.31 -13.02 8.92
N VAL A 84 -11.43 -12.42 10.10
CA VAL A 84 -10.30 -11.82 10.83
C VAL A 84 -9.27 -12.88 11.19
N SER A 85 -9.71 -14.01 11.76
CA SER A 85 -8.82 -15.12 12.12
C SER A 85 -8.11 -15.66 10.88
N ASP A 86 -8.81 -15.82 9.75
CA ASP A 86 -8.20 -16.31 8.51
C ASP A 86 -7.17 -15.32 7.93
N ALA A 87 -7.45 -14.01 7.99
CA ALA A 87 -6.49 -12.98 7.56
C ALA A 87 -5.23 -12.94 8.47
N LEU A 88 -5.42 -13.15 9.79
CA LEU A 88 -4.31 -13.27 10.73
C LEU A 88 -3.49 -14.54 10.50
N SER A 89 -4.14 -15.68 10.23
CA SER A 89 -3.46 -16.92 9.89
C SER A 89 -2.59 -16.76 8.65
N GLU A 90 -3.11 -16.17 7.57
CA GLU A 90 -2.34 -15.87 6.36
C GLU A 90 -1.13 -14.95 6.67
N TYR A 91 -1.32 -13.94 7.52
CA TYR A 91 -0.25 -13.04 7.94
C TYR A 91 0.85 -13.78 8.73
N TYR A 92 0.47 -14.64 9.68
CA TYR A 92 1.44 -15.37 10.50
C TYR A 92 2.15 -16.49 9.73
N GLU A 93 1.47 -17.12 8.77
CA GLU A 93 2.03 -18.20 7.96
C GLU A 93 2.97 -17.69 6.87
N HIS A 94 2.60 -16.62 6.16
CA HIS A 94 3.33 -16.16 4.98
C HIS A 94 4.06 -14.81 5.16
N GLY A 95 3.72 -14.05 6.19
CA GLY A 95 4.32 -12.76 6.47
C GLY A 95 3.75 -11.58 5.68
N LEU A 96 4.26 -10.38 5.98
CA LEU A 96 3.78 -9.12 5.42
C LEU A 96 4.02 -8.99 3.91
N GLU A 97 5.13 -9.51 3.40
CA GLU A 97 5.50 -9.35 1.99
C GLU A 97 4.51 -10.09 1.09
N TRP A 98 4.14 -11.31 1.46
CA TRP A 98 3.12 -12.09 0.76
C TRP A 98 1.76 -11.38 0.74
N LEU A 99 1.33 -10.83 1.90
CA LEU A 99 0.09 -10.04 1.94
C LEU A 99 0.16 -8.80 1.05
N THR A 100 1.34 -8.18 0.99
CA THR A 100 1.55 -7.01 0.15
C THR A 100 1.46 -7.41 -1.32
N ASP A 101 2.09 -8.51 -1.74
CA ASP A 101 1.97 -9.07 -3.10
C ASP A 101 0.52 -9.31 -3.50
N ARG A 102 -0.23 -10.02 -2.65
CA ARG A 102 -1.66 -10.27 -2.87
C ARG A 102 -2.48 -9.00 -2.98
N MET A 103 -2.23 -8.01 -2.13
CA MET A 103 -2.93 -6.75 -2.23
C MET A 103 -2.68 -6.08 -3.59
N TYR A 104 -1.45 -6.11 -4.12
CA TYR A 104 -1.16 -5.52 -5.43
C TYR A 104 -1.89 -6.22 -6.60
N ASP A 105 -2.38 -7.46 -6.43
CA ASP A 105 -3.30 -8.12 -7.39
C ASP A 105 -4.59 -7.30 -7.62
N ASP A 106 -4.93 -6.40 -6.70
CA ASP A 106 -6.10 -5.52 -6.78
C ASP A 106 -5.74 -4.05 -7.06
N ALA A 107 -4.46 -3.75 -7.36
CA ALA A 107 -4.03 -2.38 -7.59
C ALA A 107 -4.81 -1.74 -8.76
N PRO A 108 -5.34 -0.51 -8.60
CA PRO A 108 -6.14 0.16 -9.62
C PRO A 108 -5.46 0.27 -10.99
N TYR A 109 -4.14 0.39 -11.01
CA TYR A 109 -3.35 0.48 -12.23
C TYR A 109 -2.08 -0.36 -12.15
N GLN A 110 -1.70 -0.96 -13.29
CA GLN A 110 -0.50 -1.79 -13.43
C GLN A 110 0.77 -1.04 -12.98
N VAL A 111 0.85 0.26 -13.28
CA VAL A 111 1.98 1.11 -12.88
C VAL A 111 2.30 1.08 -11.39
N GLN A 112 1.33 0.80 -10.51
CA GLN A 112 1.59 0.66 -9.07
C GLN A 112 2.40 -0.60 -8.77
N ARG A 113 2.15 -1.71 -9.48
CA ARG A 113 2.92 -2.95 -9.35
C ARG A 113 4.34 -2.75 -9.86
N ASP A 114 4.47 -2.14 -11.04
CA ASP A 114 5.77 -1.92 -11.68
C ASP A 114 6.63 -0.94 -10.87
N PHE A 115 6.01 0.13 -10.35
CA PHE A 115 6.67 1.05 -9.45
C PHE A 115 7.16 0.37 -8.17
N ARG A 116 6.37 -0.55 -7.58
CA ARG A 116 6.78 -1.29 -6.39
C ARG A 116 8.03 -2.14 -6.67
N GLU A 117 8.05 -2.86 -7.79
CA GLU A 117 9.19 -3.68 -8.16
C GLU A 117 10.44 -2.82 -8.45
N LEU A 118 10.26 -1.67 -9.10
CA LEU A 118 11.33 -0.68 -9.26
C LEU A 118 11.84 -0.15 -7.90
N ASP A 119 10.95 0.24 -6.99
CA ASP A 119 11.32 0.75 -5.67
C ASP A 119 12.05 -0.30 -4.83
N LYS A 120 11.62 -1.57 -4.86
CA LYS A 120 12.35 -2.70 -4.23
C LYS A 120 13.79 -2.77 -4.74
N LYS A 121 13.98 -2.79 -6.06
CA LYS A 121 15.31 -2.87 -6.68
C LYS A 121 16.19 -1.68 -6.28
N ILE A 122 15.65 -0.46 -6.34
CA ILE A 122 16.41 0.74 -5.97
C ILE A 122 16.77 0.73 -4.47
N ARG A 123 15.87 0.25 -3.60
CA ARG A 123 16.16 0.15 -2.16
C ARG A 123 17.24 -0.88 -1.84
N THR A 124 17.26 -2.03 -2.52
CA THR A 124 18.31 -3.04 -2.33
C THR A 124 19.71 -2.47 -2.63
N LEU A 125 19.83 -1.52 -3.56
CA LEU A 125 21.11 -0.86 -3.83
C LEU A 125 21.61 0.03 -2.66
N HIS A 126 20.77 0.30 -1.65
CA HIS A 126 21.08 1.19 -0.55
C HIS A 126 21.39 0.40 0.72
N THR A 127 22.60 0.59 1.26
CA THR A 127 23.16 -0.19 2.38
C THR A 127 22.36 -0.15 3.69
N GLU A 128 21.57 0.90 3.91
CA GLU A 128 20.72 1.02 5.11
C GLU A 128 19.34 0.34 4.98
N TYR A 129 18.99 -0.19 3.82
CA TYR A 129 17.73 -0.90 3.62
C TYR A 129 17.94 -2.41 3.70
N HIS A 130 16.93 -3.11 4.18
CA HIS A 130 16.97 -4.57 4.23
C HIS A 130 16.96 -5.11 2.79
N ASP A 131 17.84 -6.07 2.52
CA ASP A 131 17.96 -6.71 1.22
C ASP A 131 16.65 -7.42 0.86
N PHE A 132 15.89 -6.85 -0.09
CA PHE A 132 14.72 -7.51 -0.67
C PHE A 132 15.10 -8.68 -1.59
N PHE A 133 16.36 -8.70 -2.05
CA PHE A 133 16.90 -9.70 -2.97
C PHE A 133 18.18 -10.26 -2.38
N GLU A 134 18.42 -11.56 -2.55
CA GLU A 134 19.68 -12.21 -2.13
C GLU A 134 20.89 -11.72 -2.94
N VAL A 135 20.64 -11.11 -4.11
CA VAL A 135 21.66 -10.59 -5.02
C VAL A 135 21.25 -9.19 -5.45
N ASP A 136 22.21 -8.26 -5.41
CA ASP A 136 22.00 -6.89 -5.87
C ASP A 136 21.50 -6.86 -7.32
N PRO A 137 20.46 -6.05 -7.62
CA PRO A 137 19.96 -5.95 -8.98
C PRO A 137 21.01 -5.30 -9.89
N SER A 138 21.24 -5.88 -11.06
CA SER A 138 22.09 -5.27 -12.07
C SER A 138 21.51 -3.93 -12.55
N ARG A 139 22.38 -3.04 -13.04
CA ARG A 139 21.97 -1.76 -13.63
C ARG A 139 20.92 -1.96 -14.73
N GLU A 140 21.12 -2.95 -15.59
CA GLU A 140 20.21 -3.31 -16.69
C GLU A 140 18.84 -3.74 -16.16
N SER A 141 18.82 -4.51 -15.06
CA SER A 141 17.56 -4.93 -14.40
C SER A 141 16.79 -3.75 -13.82
N VAL A 142 17.48 -2.76 -13.23
CA VAL A 142 16.85 -1.52 -12.75
C VAL A 142 16.34 -0.70 -13.93
N LEU A 143 17.13 -0.54 -14.99
CA LEU A 143 16.74 0.20 -16.20
C LEU A 143 15.50 -0.43 -16.88
N SER A 144 15.42 -1.76 -16.95
CA SER A 144 14.22 -2.45 -17.44
C SER A 144 13.00 -2.06 -16.63
N SER A 145 13.06 -2.12 -15.29
CA SER A 145 11.92 -1.73 -14.46
C SER A 145 11.56 -0.25 -14.54
N VAL A 146 12.54 0.64 -14.80
CA VAL A 146 12.25 2.05 -15.11
C VAL A 146 11.44 2.17 -16.40
N HIS A 147 11.81 1.40 -17.43
CA HIS A 147 11.07 1.38 -18.68
C HIS A 147 9.68 0.78 -18.52
N ASP A 148 9.56 -0.37 -17.86
CA ASP A 148 8.27 -1.03 -17.60
C ASP A 148 7.30 -0.10 -16.86
N THR A 149 7.79 0.59 -15.82
CA THR A 149 6.99 1.56 -15.06
C THR A 149 6.61 2.80 -15.89
N PHE A 150 7.47 3.23 -16.82
CA PHE A 150 7.16 4.33 -17.73
C PHE A 150 6.06 3.94 -18.73
N GLU A 151 6.17 2.77 -19.33
CA GLU A 151 5.23 2.27 -20.35
C GLU A 151 3.87 1.91 -19.77
N SER A 152 3.81 1.39 -18.54
CA SER A 152 2.55 1.03 -17.90
C SER A 152 1.78 2.21 -17.30
N PHE A 153 2.35 3.42 -17.36
CA PHE A 153 1.67 4.61 -16.84
C PHE A 153 0.39 4.91 -17.66
N PRO A 154 -0.77 5.07 -17.02
CA PRO A 154 -2.06 5.28 -17.70
C PRO A 154 -2.21 6.72 -18.23
N ASN A 155 -1.42 7.08 -19.23
CA ASN A 155 -1.37 8.43 -19.82
C ASN A 155 -2.73 8.90 -20.39
N ASP A 156 -3.59 7.96 -20.82
CA ASP A 156 -4.95 8.24 -21.27
C ASP A 156 -5.85 8.79 -20.15
N ARG A 157 -5.60 8.37 -18.89
CA ARG A 157 -6.36 8.78 -17.70
C ARG A 157 -5.75 9.96 -16.95
N PHE A 158 -4.47 10.23 -17.19
CA PHE A 158 -3.74 11.32 -16.53
C PHE A 158 -2.76 12.03 -17.50
N PRO A 159 -3.28 12.64 -18.59
CA PRO A 159 -2.45 13.31 -19.58
C PRO A 159 -1.62 14.47 -19.01
N GLU A 160 -2.04 15.06 -17.88
CA GLU A 160 -1.33 16.10 -17.17
C GLU A 160 0.07 15.67 -16.66
N TYR A 161 0.30 14.37 -16.49
CA TYR A 161 1.58 13.83 -16.02
C TYR A 161 2.55 13.44 -17.13
N ASP A 162 2.19 13.55 -18.42
CA ASP A 162 3.08 13.18 -19.53
C ASP A 162 4.46 13.85 -19.44
N ARG A 163 4.50 15.18 -19.33
CA ARG A 163 5.75 15.93 -19.17
C ARG A 163 6.48 15.63 -17.86
N PRO A 164 5.82 15.65 -16.67
CA PRO A 164 6.44 15.19 -15.43
C PRO A 164 7.04 13.78 -15.47
N LEU A 165 6.34 12.83 -16.09
CA LEU A 165 6.75 11.43 -16.22
C LEU A 165 8.01 11.33 -17.09
N ILE A 166 8.05 12.01 -18.24
CA ILE A 166 9.26 12.08 -19.09
C ILE A 166 10.45 12.67 -18.32
N LYS A 167 10.22 13.70 -17.49
CA LYS A 167 11.28 14.27 -16.65
C LYS A 167 11.78 13.28 -15.60
N TRP A 168 10.87 12.56 -14.95
CA TRP A 168 11.23 11.50 -14.00
C TRP A 168 12.06 10.41 -14.70
N TYR A 169 11.60 9.90 -15.83
CA TYR A 169 12.30 8.88 -16.63
C TYR A 169 13.72 9.31 -16.98
N ASN A 170 13.88 10.52 -17.54
CA ASN A 170 15.18 11.08 -17.90
C ASN A 170 16.09 11.31 -16.68
N ALA A 171 15.52 11.70 -15.54
CA ALA A 171 16.30 11.93 -14.33
C ALA A 171 16.83 10.62 -13.73
N VAL A 172 15.99 9.59 -13.64
CA VAL A 172 16.37 8.27 -13.11
C VAL A 172 17.38 7.59 -14.04
N THR A 173 17.10 7.55 -15.35
CA THR A 173 18.00 6.94 -16.34
C THR A 173 19.36 7.63 -16.37
N ARG A 174 19.41 8.96 -16.33
CA ARG A 174 20.68 9.70 -16.27
C ARG A 174 21.50 9.36 -15.02
N GLU A 175 20.85 9.22 -13.87
CA GLU A 175 21.54 8.84 -12.63
C GLU A 175 22.10 7.41 -12.72
N LEU A 176 21.31 6.47 -13.26
CA LEU A 176 21.75 5.08 -13.48
C LEU A 176 22.93 4.97 -14.45
N HIS A 177 23.01 5.84 -15.46
CA HIS A 177 24.13 5.90 -16.42
C HIS A 177 25.35 6.68 -15.92
N SER A 178 25.28 7.29 -14.74
CA SER A 178 26.45 7.97 -14.18
C SER A 178 27.56 6.96 -13.86
N HIS A 179 28.81 7.46 -13.80
CA HIS A 179 29.97 6.60 -13.56
C HIS A 179 29.89 5.87 -12.20
N SER A 180 29.30 6.53 -11.20
CA SER A 180 29.06 5.99 -9.86
C SER A 180 27.66 6.42 -9.41
N PRO A 181 26.61 5.66 -9.76
CA PRO A 181 25.24 5.97 -9.36
C PRO A 181 25.11 6.06 -7.85
N ASP A 182 24.45 7.10 -7.36
CA ASP A 182 24.16 7.28 -5.94
C ASP A 182 22.78 6.67 -5.60
N PRO A 183 22.72 5.57 -4.82
CA PRO A 183 21.46 4.95 -4.42
C PRO A 183 20.53 5.90 -3.67
N SER A 184 21.06 6.80 -2.83
CA SER A 184 20.26 7.79 -2.09
C SER A 184 19.59 8.78 -3.04
N ARG A 185 20.33 9.20 -4.06
CA ARG A 185 19.80 10.09 -5.10
C ARG A 185 18.79 9.39 -5.98
N LEU A 186 19.04 8.13 -6.37
CA LEU A 186 18.08 7.31 -7.11
C LEU A 186 16.76 7.16 -6.35
N MET A 187 16.83 6.83 -5.05
CA MET A 187 15.65 6.74 -4.19
C MET A 187 14.86 8.05 -4.17
N THR A 188 15.56 9.18 -3.97
CA THR A 188 14.94 10.51 -3.89
C THR A 188 14.25 10.89 -5.20
N VAL A 189 14.96 10.75 -6.32
CA VAL A 189 14.42 11.07 -7.66
C VAL A 189 13.25 10.15 -7.98
N ASN A 190 13.37 8.85 -7.66
CA ASN A 190 12.31 7.87 -7.88
C ASN A 190 11.03 8.34 -7.18
N VAL A 191 11.05 8.51 -5.85
CA VAL A 191 9.81 8.77 -5.08
C VAL A 191 9.20 10.15 -5.29
N THR A 192 9.93 11.14 -5.82
CA THR A 192 9.45 12.53 -5.92
C THR A 192 8.23 12.66 -6.82
N PHE A 193 8.29 12.08 -8.03
CA PHE A 193 7.15 12.07 -8.95
C PHE A 193 6.00 11.21 -8.39
N TRP A 194 6.33 10.00 -7.91
CA TRP A 194 5.33 9.04 -7.45
C TRP A 194 4.55 9.50 -6.23
N ARG A 195 5.10 10.36 -5.36
CA ARG A 195 4.35 10.97 -4.25
C ARG A 195 3.20 11.85 -4.73
N ILE A 196 3.41 12.62 -5.80
CA ILE A 196 2.39 13.51 -6.36
C ILE A 196 1.29 12.67 -7.00
N PHE A 197 1.67 11.74 -7.88
CA PHE A 197 0.73 10.84 -8.53
C PHE A 197 -0.03 9.96 -7.53
N ALA A 198 0.66 9.40 -6.52
CA ALA A 198 0.03 8.58 -5.50
C ALA A 198 -0.97 9.35 -4.63
N LEU A 199 -0.75 10.65 -4.40
CA LEU A 199 -1.75 11.48 -3.72
C LEU A 199 -3.02 11.57 -4.55
N GLU A 200 -2.90 11.83 -5.85
CA GLU A 200 -4.08 11.88 -6.72
C GLU A 200 -4.79 10.53 -6.81
N LEU A 201 -4.04 9.42 -6.93
CA LEU A 201 -4.60 8.08 -6.86
C LEU A 201 -5.34 7.83 -5.55
N ALA A 202 -4.74 8.21 -4.42
CA ALA A 202 -5.33 8.06 -3.11
C ALA A 202 -6.67 8.79 -3.01
N GLN A 203 -6.80 9.96 -3.62
CA GLN A 203 -8.05 10.73 -3.64
C GLN A 203 -9.09 10.16 -4.61
N ARG A 204 -8.67 9.69 -5.79
CA ARG A 204 -9.59 9.12 -6.81
C ARG A 204 -10.13 7.73 -6.42
N HIS A 205 -9.32 6.93 -5.73
CA HIS A 205 -9.62 5.53 -5.37
C HIS A 205 -9.78 5.34 -3.85
N ALA A 206 -10.28 6.36 -3.16
CA ALA A 206 -10.61 6.26 -1.76
C ALA A 206 -11.94 5.50 -1.56
N GLN A 207 -11.90 4.40 -0.82
CA GLN A 207 -13.10 3.70 -0.37
C GLN A 207 -13.58 4.28 0.95
N GLY A 208 -14.82 4.78 0.97
CA GLY A 208 -15.48 5.26 2.19
C GLY A 208 -14.82 6.49 2.84
N MET A 209 -14.05 7.29 2.09
CA MET A 209 -13.38 8.50 2.57
C MET A 209 -13.46 9.64 1.55
N SER A 210 -13.51 10.88 2.03
CA SER A 210 -13.41 12.07 1.18
C SER A 210 -11.96 12.39 0.80
N PRO A 211 -11.73 13.17 -0.28
CA PRO A 211 -10.40 13.65 -0.64
C PRO A 211 -9.70 14.45 0.48
N GLU A 212 -10.45 15.18 1.31
CA GLU A 212 -9.96 15.93 2.47
C GLU A 212 -9.54 14.99 3.60
N GLU A 213 -10.32 13.94 3.88
CA GLU A 213 -9.95 12.92 4.87
C GLU A 213 -8.65 12.20 4.47
N VAL A 214 -8.47 11.87 3.19
CA VAL A 214 -7.22 11.30 2.66
C VAL A 214 -6.03 12.22 2.91
N ARG A 215 -6.15 13.51 2.58
CA ARG A 215 -5.08 14.51 2.81
C ARG A 215 -4.76 14.66 4.30
N GLY A 216 -5.78 14.73 5.14
CA GLY A 216 -5.64 14.79 6.60
C GLY A 216 -4.90 13.57 7.15
N ASN A 217 -5.24 12.37 6.68
CA ASN A 217 -4.57 11.12 7.08
C ASN A 217 -3.08 11.07 6.65
N LEU A 218 -2.74 11.73 5.55
CA LEU A 218 -1.37 11.86 5.05
C LEU A 218 -0.59 13.01 5.68
N GLY A 219 -1.22 13.82 6.55
CA GLY A 219 -0.59 15.00 7.16
C GLY A 219 -0.36 16.16 6.18
N ILE A 220 -1.07 16.17 5.05
CA ILE A 220 -1.00 17.23 4.05
C ILE A 220 -2.08 18.25 4.39
N LEU A 221 -1.69 19.34 5.06
CA LEU A 221 -2.59 20.43 5.42
C LEU A 221 -2.90 21.28 4.17
N VAL A 222 -4.17 21.67 4.01
CA VAL A 222 -4.63 22.68 3.04
C VAL A 222 -4.63 24.04 3.72
#